data_AF-A0A821JUW4-F1
#
_entry.id   AF-A0A821JUW4-F1
#
_cell.length_a   1.000
_cell.length_b   1.000
_cell.length_c   1.000
_cell.angle_alpha   90.00
_cell.angle_beta   90.00
_cell.angle_gamma   90.00
#
_symmetry.space_group_name_H-M   'P 1'
#
loop_
_entity.id
_entity.type
_entity.pdbx_description
1 polymer ?
#
loop_
_entity_poly.entity_id
_entity_poly.type
_entity_poly.pdbx_seq_one_letter_code
_entity_poly.pdbx_strand_id
1 'polypeptide(L)'
;LLLLINDSILICSTSNRGGSCQLRSLINLNLLKNSSQRIVSSSPIYPSIGFISENNHILYLSNTYDILCDPFYEIPTISGRSIDKDFLSIINLNSGQSALQQSTYTLRLLNIRLIKDFFLYYLYGFEHKNISYFLTIQQSDIYHTRKYKLQTKILRFCQTLKQSIIKSYVEIPITCGKNYHYLVTAKFSK
;
A
#
# COMPACT_ATOMS: atom_id res chain seq x y z
N LEU A 1 -3.54 8.31 7.02
CA LEU A 1 -2.18 7.77 7.22
C LEU A 1 -1.37 8.81 8.00
N LEU A 2 -0.66 8.39 9.04
CA LEU A 2 0.18 9.25 9.86
C LEU A 2 1.51 8.53 10.12
N LEU A 3 2.62 9.12 9.67
CA LEU A 3 3.96 8.53 9.78
C LEU A 3 4.96 9.56 10.29
N LEU A 4 5.92 9.11 11.08
CA LEU A 4 7.06 9.92 11.48
C LEU A 4 8.19 9.78 10.45
N ILE A 5 8.78 10.91 10.07
CA ILE A 5 9.89 11.01 9.12
C ILE A 5 10.94 11.93 9.73
N ASN A 6 11.95 11.36 10.40
CA ASN A 6 12.94 12.14 11.17
C ASN A 6 12.23 13.13 12.12
N ASP A 7 12.55 14.42 12.06
CA ASP A 7 11.92 15.50 12.85
C ASP A 7 10.63 16.07 12.21
N SER A 8 9.99 15.30 11.33
CA SER A 8 8.77 15.70 10.62
C SER A 8 7.69 14.63 10.75
N ILE A 9 6.45 15.06 10.58
CA ILE A 9 5.26 14.21 10.55
C ILE A 9 4.60 14.29 9.18
N LEU A 10 4.43 13.13 8.55
CA LEU A 10 3.64 12.98 7.34
C LEU A 10 2.19 12.71 7.74
N ILE A 11 1.30 13.62 7.35
CA ILE A 11 -0.13 13.54 7.64
C ILE A 11 -0.87 13.48 6.32
N CYS A 12 -1.66 12.42 6.15
CA CYS A 12 -2.51 12.22 4.99
C CYS A 12 -3.94 11.94 5.43
N SER A 13 -4.88 12.72 4.90
CA SER A 13 -6.32 12.59 5.14
C SER A 13 -7.05 12.11 3.89
N THR A 14 -8.26 11.60 4.10
CA THR A 14 -9.20 11.21 3.04
C THR A 14 -9.82 12.42 2.33
N SER A 15 -9.64 13.63 2.85
CA SER A 15 -10.11 14.87 2.23
C SER A 15 -9.50 15.08 0.84
N ASN A 16 -10.19 15.85 0.01
CA ASN A 16 -9.81 16.07 -1.39
C ASN A 16 -9.54 14.74 -2.13
N ARG A 17 -10.45 13.76 -1.94
CA ARG A 17 -10.36 12.41 -2.51
C ARG A 17 -9.05 11.68 -2.17
N GLY A 18 -8.50 11.86 -0.97
CA GLY A 18 -7.24 11.24 -0.55
C GLY A 18 -5.98 11.92 -1.12
N GLY A 19 -6.12 13.14 -1.66
CA GLY A 19 -5.02 13.96 -2.15
C GLY A 19 -4.43 14.92 -1.10
N SER A 20 -5.04 15.03 0.07
CA SER A 20 -4.56 15.90 1.14
C SER A 20 -3.45 15.21 1.95
N CYS A 21 -2.20 15.31 1.50
CA CYS A 21 -1.03 14.86 2.24
C CYS A 21 0.00 15.98 2.42
N GLN A 22 0.46 16.15 3.65
CA GLN A 22 1.36 17.22 4.06
C GLN A 22 2.48 16.65 4.91
N LEU A 23 3.70 17.15 4.68
CA LEU A 23 4.80 17.01 5.62
C LEU A 23 4.83 18.24 6.51
N ARG A 24 4.77 18.04 7.82
CA ARG A 24 4.81 19.12 8.80
C ARG A 24 5.98 18.91 9.76
N SER A 25 6.51 19.99 10.31
CA SER A 25 7.52 19.90 11.36
C SER A 25 6.93 19.27 12.62
N LEU A 26 7.66 18.38 13.27
CA LEU A 26 7.20 17.74 14.50
C LEU A 26 7.11 18.73 15.68
N ILE A 27 7.93 19.79 15.66
CA ILE A 27 8.08 20.74 16.76
C ILE A 27 6.94 21.75 16.80
N ASN A 28 6.59 22.32 15.65
CA ASN A 28 5.64 23.43 15.55
C ASN A 28 4.49 23.18 14.57
N LEU A 29 4.42 21.99 13.94
CA LEU A 29 3.41 21.62 12.95
C LEU A 29 3.35 22.52 11.71
N ASN A 30 4.38 23.35 11.47
CA ASN A 30 4.45 24.19 10.27
C ASN A 30 4.53 23.32 9.02
N LEU A 31 3.87 23.76 7.95
CA LEU A 31 3.88 23.08 6.66
C LEU A 31 5.28 23.16 6.04
N LEU A 32 5.88 22.00 5.76
CA LEU A 32 7.18 21.88 5.10
C LEU A 32 7.04 21.51 3.62
N LYS A 33 6.20 20.52 3.32
CA LYS A 33 5.90 20.08 1.95
C LYS A 33 4.41 19.73 1.84
N ASN A 34 3.86 19.91 0.66
CA ASN A 34 2.49 19.53 0.34
C ASN A 34 2.48 18.68 -0.93
N SER A 35 1.64 17.65 -0.95
CA SER A 35 1.43 16.85 -2.16
C SER A 35 0.45 17.55 -3.11
N SER A 36 0.68 17.36 -4.41
CA SER A 36 -0.28 17.70 -5.47
C SER A 36 -1.06 16.49 -5.99
N GLN A 37 -0.72 15.28 -5.55
CA GLN A 37 -1.26 14.02 -6.06
C GLN A 37 -2.12 13.27 -5.05
N ARG A 38 -3.00 12.43 -5.58
CA ARG A 38 -3.77 11.45 -4.80
C ARG A 38 -2.85 10.36 -4.23
N ILE A 39 -2.91 10.16 -2.92
CA ILE A 39 -1.95 9.30 -2.21
C ILE A 39 -2.66 8.19 -1.45
N VAL A 40 -3.59 8.55 -0.57
CA VAL A 40 -4.32 7.60 0.27
C VAL A 40 -5.70 7.30 -0.34
N SER A 41 -6.35 6.23 0.13
CA SER A 41 -7.77 6.00 -0.19
C SER A 41 -8.60 7.21 0.21
N SER A 42 -9.62 7.53 -0.58
CA SER A 42 -10.61 8.55 -0.24
C SER A 42 -11.65 8.06 0.77
N SER A 43 -11.67 6.75 1.07
CA SER A 43 -12.61 6.16 2.01
C SER A 43 -12.10 6.26 3.46
N PRO A 44 -12.92 6.72 4.42
CA PRO A 44 -12.56 6.70 5.84
C PRO A 44 -12.63 5.30 6.46
N ILE A 45 -13.26 4.35 5.77
CA ILE A 45 -13.45 2.96 6.24
C ILE A 45 -12.27 2.09 5.84
N TYR A 46 -11.75 2.31 4.63
CA TYR A 46 -10.71 1.47 4.06
C TYR A 46 -9.31 2.03 4.32
N PRO A 47 -8.40 1.21 4.86
CA PRO A 47 -7.13 1.71 5.34
C PRO A 47 -6.15 1.98 4.19
N SER A 48 -5.31 2.97 4.44
CA SER A 48 -4.08 3.23 3.68
C SER A 48 -2.90 2.95 4.60
N ILE A 49 -2.15 1.90 4.29
CA ILE A 49 -1.07 1.39 5.13
C ILE A 49 0.25 1.62 4.41
N GLY A 50 1.22 2.22 5.08
CA GLY A 50 2.55 2.39 4.52
C GLY A 50 3.61 2.51 5.59
N PHE A 51 4.86 2.36 5.16
CA PHE A 51 6.05 2.55 5.97
C PHE A 51 7.15 3.11 5.08
N ILE A 52 8.14 3.74 5.71
CA ILE A 52 9.31 4.29 5.03
C ILE A 52 10.43 3.29 5.16
N SER A 53 11.03 2.96 4.03
CA SER A 53 12.15 2.03 4.04
C SER A 53 13.41 2.69 4.58
N GLU A 54 14.11 1.97 5.44
CA GLU A 54 15.34 2.44 6.10
C GLU A 54 16.50 2.60 5.09
N ASN A 55 16.51 1.78 4.03
CA ASN A 55 17.65 1.69 3.12
C ASN A 55 17.63 2.66 1.94
N ASN A 56 16.43 2.92 1.41
CA ASN A 56 16.28 3.70 0.18
C ASN A 56 15.41 4.96 0.38
N HIS A 57 14.95 5.22 1.61
CA HIS A 57 14.08 6.35 1.95
C HIS A 57 12.83 6.48 1.06
N ILE A 58 12.32 5.34 0.55
CA ILE A 58 11.09 5.27 -0.23
C ILE A 58 9.93 4.99 0.71
N LEU A 59 8.83 5.72 0.52
CA LEU A 59 7.55 5.39 1.14
C LEU A 59 6.89 4.26 0.34
N TYR A 60 6.81 3.07 0.91
CA TYR A 60 5.95 2.01 0.38
C TYR A 60 4.55 2.19 0.94
N LEU A 61 3.60 2.47 0.06
CA LEU A 61 2.21 2.75 0.41
C LEU A 61 1.28 1.77 -0.29
N SER A 62 0.37 1.20 0.49
CA SER A 62 -0.70 0.34 0.03
C SER A 62 -2.06 0.94 0.38
N ASN A 63 -3.01 0.83 -0.54
CA ASN A 63 -4.36 1.32 -0.34
C ASN A 63 -5.35 0.18 -0.54
N THR A 64 -6.28 0.08 0.40
CA THR A 64 -7.47 -0.73 0.20
C THR A 64 -8.43 0.02 -0.72
N TYR A 65 -8.92 -0.65 -1.76
CA TYR A 65 -9.75 -0.04 -2.79
C TYR A 65 -11.21 0.05 -2.35
N ASP A 66 -11.81 1.23 -2.50
CA ASP A 66 -13.26 1.43 -2.35
C ASP A 66 -13.87 1.79 -3.69
N ILE A 67 -14.70 0.92 -4.26
CA ILE A 67 -15.32 1.20 -5.57
C ILE A 67 -16.21 2.44 -5.56
N LEU A 68 -16.81 2.78 -4.42
CA LEU A 68 -17.70 3.93 -4.27
C LEU A 68 -16.92 5.24 -4.20
N CYS A 69 -15.75 5.22 -3.54
CA CYS A 69 -14.97 6.43 -3.28
C CYS A 69 -13.76 6.60 -4.24
N ASP A 70 -13.29 5.52 -4.86
CA ASP A 70 -12.13 5.46 -5.74
C ASP A 70 -12.52 4.97 -7.17
N PRO A 71 -13.50 5.56 -7.89
CA PRO A 71 -14.03 5.00 -9.15
C PRO A 71 -12.98 4.86 -10.27
N PHE A 72 -11.91 5.65 -10.18
CA PHE A 72 -10.76 5.59 -11.08
C PHE A 72 -9.63 4.85 -10.35
N TYR A 73 -9.29 3.64 -10.82
CA TYR A 73 -8.20 2.81 -10.31
C TYR A 73 -6.83 3.38 -10.71
N GLU A 74 -6.59 4.63 -10.35
CA GLU A 74 -5.37 5.37 -10.67
C GLU A 74 -4.24 4.98 -9.73
N ILE A 75 -4.58 4.75 -8.44
CA ILE A 75 -3.59 4.40 -7.43
C ILE A 75 -3.29 2.89 -7.47
N PRO A 76 -2.03 2.49 -7.66
CA PRO A 76 -1.61 1.10 -7.57
C PRO A 76 -1.87 0.48 -6.19
N THR A 77 -1.98 -0.85 -6.16
CA THR A 77 -2.23 -1.62 -4.94
C THR A 77 -1.10 -1.45 -3.91
N ILE A 78 0.14 -1.45 -4.39
CA ILE A 78 1.33 -1.05 -3.63
C ILE A 78 2.12 -0.06 -4.51
N SER A 79 2.48 1.09 -3.97
CA SER A 79 3.22 2.14 -4.67
C SER A 79 4.43 2.55 -3.86
N GLY A 80 5.58 2.66 -4.53
CA GLY A 80 6.77 3.29 -3.98
C GLY A 80 6.77 4.76 -4.36
N ARG A 81 6.84 5.62 -3.34
CA ARG A 81 6.72 7.07 -3.49
C ARG A 81 7.97 7.77 -2.98
N SER A 82 8.39 8.80 -3.72
CA SER A 82 9.54 9.62 -3.38
C SER A 82 9.20 10.56 -2.22
N ILE A 83 10.08 10.70 -1.23
CA ILE A 83 9.91 11.65 -0.12
C ILE A 83 10.70 12.96 -0.36
N ASP A 84 11.73 12.90 -1.20
CA ASP A 84 12.65 14.01 -1.40
C ASP A 84 12.26 14.89 -2.59
N LYS A 85 12.49 14.38 -3.81
CA LYS A 85 12.16 15.03 -5.08
C LYS A 85 10.74 14.68 -5.49
N ASP A 86 9.99 15.66 -6.01
CA ASP A 86 8.59 15.49 -6.40
C ASP A 86 7.78 14.78 -5.30
N PHE A 87 7.61 15.49 -4.18
CA PHE A 87 7.10 14.96 -2.92
C PHE A 87 5.85 14.08 -3.11
N LEU A 88 5.99 12.81 -2.68
CA LEU A 88 5.01 11.74 -2.72
C LEU A 88 4.53 11.32 -4.11
N SER A 89 5.24 11.73 -5.17
CA SER A 89 5.01 11.19 -6.51
C SER A 89 5.35 9.70 -6.59
N ILE A 90 4.63 8.97 -7.45
CA ILE A 90 4.89 7.55 -7.69
C ILE A 90 6.15 7.41 -8.54
N ILE A 91 7.11 6.64 -8.06
CA ILE A 91 8.38 6.42 -8.76
C ILE A 91 8.15 5.48 -9.94
N ASN A 92 8.59 5.91 -11.14
CA ASN A 92 8.55 5.13 -12.39
C ASN A 92 7.15 4.61 -12.76
N LEU A 93 6.12 5.46 -12.65
CA LEU A 93 4.77 5.11 -13.10
C LEU A 93 4.73 5.12 -14.65
N ASN A 94 4.80 3.93 -15.26
CA ASN A 94 4.45 3.79 -16.67
C ASN A 94 2.93 3.86 -16.78
N SER A 95 2.40 4.70 -17.66
CA SER A 95 1.00 5.15 -17.69
C SER A 95 0.02 4.18 -18.38
N GLY A 96 0.20 2.87 -18.26
CA GLY A 96 -0.76 1.93 -18.90
C GLY A 96 -1.67 1.22 -17.89
N GLN A 97 -2.81 0.75 -18.38
CA GLN A 97 -3.90 0.18 -17.57
C GLN A 97 -3.80 -1.36 -17.44
N SER A 98 -2.72 -1.97 -17.94
CA SER A 98 -2.52 -3.41 -17.80
C SER A 98 -2.22 -3.79 -16.34
N ALA A 99 -2.88 -4.84 -15.85
CA ALA A 99 -2.45 -5.51 -14.63
C ALA A 99 -1.02 -6.02 -14.83
N LEU A 100 -0.19 -5.98 -13.79
CA LEU A 100 1.22 -6.42 -13.83
C LEU A 100 2.16 -5.52 -14.65
N GLN A 101 1.98 -4.19 -14.58
CA GLN A 101 3.02 -3.29 -15.07
C GLN A 101 4.28 -3.36 -14.21
N GLN A 102 5.36 -3.80 -14.86
CA GLN A 102 6.66 -3.97 -14.25
C GLN A 102 7.26 -2.60 -13.98
N SER A 103 7.12 -2.11 -12.77
CA SER A 103 7.92 -0.99 -12.29
C SER A 103 8.80 -1.45 -11.13
N THR A 104 9.91 -0.76 -10.91
CA THR A 104 10.86 -1.08 -9.85
C THR A 104 10.25 -0.97 -8.46
N TYR A 105 9.24 -0.12 -8.27
CA TYR A 105 8.72 0.23 -6.93
C TYR A 105 7.20 0.15 -6.79
N THR A 106 6.48 -0.13 -7.86
CA THR A 106 5.01 -0.11 -7.88
C THR A 106 4.46 -1.44 -8.40
N LEU A 107 3.41 -1.92 -7.75
CA LEU A 107 2.75 -3.18 -8.03
C LEU A 107 1.23 -2.96 -8.13
N ARG A 108 0.67 -3.41 -9.25
CA ARG A 108 -0.78 -3.55 -9.46
C ARG A 108 -1.11 -5.03 -9.48
N LEU A 109 -1.72 -5.52 -8.40
CA LEU A 109 -2.05 -6.95 -8.25
C LEU A 109 -3.16 -7.38 -9.19
N LEU A 110 -4.17 -6.54 -9.34
CA LEU A 110 -5.38 -6.87 -10.09
C LEU A 110 -5.60 -5.92 -11.25
N ASN A 111 -6.22 -6.47 -12.29
CA ASN A 111 -6.78 -5.69 -13.38
C ASN A 111 -7.95 -4.85 -12.85
N ILE A 112 -8.17 -3.67 -13.41
CA ILE A 112 -9.30 -2.79 -13.08
C ILE A 112 -10.66 -3.47 -13.20
N ARG A 113 -10.79 -4.52 -14.02
CA ARG A 113 -12.03 -5.32 -14.09
C ARG A 113 -12.20 -6.23 -12.87
N LEU A 114 -11.12 -6.86 -12.41
CA LEU A 114 -11.14 -7.85 -11.34
C LEU A 114 -11.11 -7.21 -9.93
N ILE A 115 -10.48 -6.04 -9.79
CA ILE A 115 -10.41 -5.34 -8.49
C ILE A 115 -11.81 -4.99 -7.95
N LYS A 116 -12.81 -4.81 -8.82
CA LYS A 116 -14.18 -4.48 -8.43
C LYS A 116 -14.86 -5.62 -7.67
N ASP A 117 -14.53 -6.86 -8.03
CA ASP A 117 -15.17 -8.06 -7.48
C ASP A 117 -14.28 -8.75 -6.42
N PHE A 118 -13.03 -8.30 -6.28
CA PHE A 118 -12.05 -8.87 -5.39
C PHE A 118 -11.86 -8.04 -4.12
N PHE A 119 -12.16 -8.65 -2.97
CA PHE A 119 -11.89 -8.03 -1.68
C PHE A 119 -10.40 -8.16 -1.31
N LEU A 120 -9.73 -7.02 -1.11
CA LEU A 120 -8.35 -6.92 -0.66
C LEU A 120 -8.22 -5.81 0.38
N TYR A 121 -8.00 -6.18 1.64
CA TYR A 121 -7.89 -5.27 2.76
C TYR A 121 -6.49 -5.32 3.37
N TYR A 122 -5.83 -4.18 3.50
CA TYR A 122 -4.49 -4.08 4.10
C TYR A 122 -4.57 -3.88 5.62
N LEU A 123 -3.94 -4.78 6.39
CA LEU A 123 -3.92 -4.72 7.84
C LEU A 123 -2.70 -3.98 8.38
N TYR A 124 -1.52 -4.31 7.86
CA TYR A 124 -0.25 -3.84 8.42
C TYR A 124 0.87 -3.93 7.39
N GLY A 125 1.91 -3.12 7.54
CA GLY A 125 3.07 -3.11 6.67
C GLY A 125 4.35 -2.82 7.46
N PHE A 126 5.43 -3.52 7.15
CA PHE A 126 6.72 -3.35 7.80
C PHE A 126 7.87 -3.79 6.90
N GLU A 127 9.09 -3.39 7.28
CA GLU A 127 10.34 -3.83 6.67
C GLU A 127 11.09 -4.76 7.62
N HIS A 128 11.69 -5.82 7.07
CA HIS A 128 12.70 -6.62 7.77
C HIS A 128 13.76 -7.12 6.79
N LYS A 129 15.04 -6.86 7.10
CA LYS A 129 16.20 -7.29 6.28
C LYS A 129 16.06 -6.94 4.79
N ASN A 130 15.67 -5.70 4.49
CA ASN A 130 15.54 -5.16 3.12
C ASN A 130 14.42 -5.83 2.28
N ILE A 131 13.50 -6.49 2.96
CA ILE A 131 12.29 -7.08 2.39
C ILE A 131 11.09 -6.31 2.97
N SER A 132 10.23 -5.86 2.07
CA SER A 132 8.95 -5.25 2.41
C SER A 132 7.91 -6.33 2.64
N TYR A 133 7.14 -6.20 3.71
CA TYR A 133 6.04 -7.09 4.05
C TYR A 133 4.73 -6.31 4.21
N PHE A 134 3.64 -6.86 3.69
CA PHE A 134 2.29 -6.36 3.93
C PHE A 134 1.38 -7.51 4.32
N LEU A 135 0.63 -7.33 5.42
CA LEU A 135 -0.42 -8.26 5.83
C LEU A 135 -1.74 -7.81 5.24
N THR A 136 -2.46 -8.77 4.66
CA THR A 136 -3.72 -8.53 3.98
C THR A 136 -4.78 -9.53 4.42
N ILE A 137 -6.05 -9.13 4.39
CA ILE A 137 -7.20 -10.02 4.36
C ILE A 137 -7.74 -9.96 2.94
N GLN A 138 -7.77 -11.09 2.26
CA GLN A 138 -8.19 -11.13 0.87
C GLN A 138 -8.95 -12.41 0.54
N GLN A 139 -9.67 -12.41 -0.58
CA GLN A 139 -10.28 -13.63 -1.10
C GLN A 139 -9.21 -14.69 -1.36
N SER A 140 -9.55 -15.95 -1.10
CA SER A 140 -8.59 -17.05 -1.28
C SER A 140 -8.25 -17.34 -2.74
N ASP A 141 -9.21 -17.10 -3.64
CA ASP A 141 -9.11 -17.34 -5.08
C ASP A 141 -9.87 -16.24 -5.83
N ILE A 142 -9.39 -15.91 -7.04
CA ILE A 142 -9.96 -14.92 -7.96
C ILE A 142 -11.10 -15.54 -8.80
N TYR A 143 -11.10 -16.86 -9.01
CA TYR A 143 -12.00 -17.55 -9.96
C TYR A 143 -13.17 -18.31 -9.31
N HIS A 144 -13.17 -18.48 -7.99
CA HIS A 144 -14.20 -19.26 -7.29
C HIS A 144 -15.34 -18.38 -6.75
N THR A 145 -16.38 -18.20 -7.57
CA THR A 145 -17.64 -17.51 -7.25
C THR A 145 -18.44 -18.11 -6.10
N ARG A 146 -18.13 -19.35 -5.66
CA ARG A 146 -18.99 -20.10 -4.72
C ARG A 146 -18.58 -20.07 -3.25
N LYS A 147 -17.40 -19.55 -2.91
CA LYS A 147 -17.02 -19.32 -1.50
C LYS A 147 -16.10 -18.12 -1.41
N TYR A 148 -16.66 -16.99 -0.97
CA TYR A 148 -15.92 -15.80 -0.51
C TYR A 148 -15.12 -16.12 0.77
N LYS A 149 -14.24 -17.12 0.74
CA LYS A 149 -13.41 -17.47 1.89
C LYS A 149 -12.32 -16.43 1.98
N LEU A 150 -12.46 -15.53 2.96
CA LEU A 150 -11.42 -14.60 3.32
C LEU A 150 -10.31 -15.34 4.05
N GLN A 151 -9.07 -15.00 3.70
CA GLN A 151 -7.88 -15.49 4.38
C GLN A 151 -6.87 -14.37 4.56
N THR A 152 -6.12 -14.44 5.64
CA THR A 152 -4.94 -13.60 5.80
C THR A 152 -3.81 -14.11 4.93
N LYS A 153 -3.16 -13.20 4.19
CA LYS A 153 -1.90 -13.47 3.51
C LYS A 153 -0.85 -12.46 3.91
N ILE A 154 0.39 -12.90 4.02
CA ILE A 154 1.56 -12.02 4.02
C ILE A 154 2.10 -11.92 2.61
N LEU A 155 2.14 -10.69 2.12
CA LEU A 155 2.77 -10.29 0.88
C LEU A 155 4.22 -9.93 1.21
N ARG A 156 5.17 -10.37 0.38
CA ARG A 156 6.57 -9.95 0.51
C ARG A 156 7.19 -9.63 -0.84
N PHE A 157 8.16 -8.71 -0.85
CA PHE A 157 9.00 -8.43 -2.01
C PHE A 157 10.32 -7.77 -1.59
N CYS A 158 11.36 -7.96 -2.41
CA CYS A 158 12.67 -7.36 -2.19
C CYS A 158 12.68 -5.88 -2.60
N GLN A 159 13.37 -5.04 -1.84
CA GLN A 159 13.47 -3.59 -2.09
C GLN A 159 14.60 -3.19 -3.07
N THR A 160 15.00 -4.09 -3.98
CA THR A 160 16.20 -3.90 -4.80
C THR A 160 15.98 -2.91 -5.95
N LEU A 161 16.86 -1.91 -6.10
CA LEU A 161 16.78 -0.91 -7.19
C LEU A 161 16.90 -1.50 -8.60
N LYS A 162 17.44 -2.72 -8.73
CA LYS A 162 17.76 -3.35 -10.03
C LYS A 162 16.65 -4.25 -10.59
N GLN A 163 15.63 -4.57 -9.80
CA GLN A 163 14.59 -5.52 -10.20
C GLN A 163 13.21 -4.98 -9.88
N SER A 164 12.23 -5.26 -10.76
CA SER A 164 10.83 -4.95 -10.48
C SER A 164 10.32 -5.76 -9.29
N ILE A 165 9.51 -5.12 -8.44
CA ILE A 165 8.82 -5.76 -7.30
C ILE A 165 8.23 -7.11 -7.70
N ILE A 166 7.57 -7.16 -8.86
CA ILE A 166 6.87 -8.37 -9.32
C ILE A 166 7.79 -9.60 -9.43
N LYS A 167 9.10 -9.43 -9.69
CA LYS A 167 10.04 -10.54 -9.82
C LYS A 167 10.34 -11.25 -8.49
N SER A 168 10.16 -10.56 -7.37
CA SER A 168 10.41 -11.09 -6.02
C SER A 168 9.14 -11.17 -5.19
N TYR A 169 8.00 -10.79 -5.78
CA TYR A 169 6.71 -10.74 -5.13
C TYR A 169 6.19 -12.14 -4.84
N VAL A 170 5.81 -12.39 -3.59
CA VAL A 170 5.20 -13.64 -3.16
C VAL A 170 4.09 -13.35 -2.16
N GLU A 171 2.98 -14.09 -2.27
CA GLU A 171 1.94 -14.14 -1.24
C GLU A 171 1.98 -15.48 -0.53
N ILE A 172 1.91 -15.48 0.80
CA ILE A 172 1.88 -16.70 1.61
C ILE A 172 0.64 -16.63 2.52
N PRO A 173 -0.28 -17.60 2.48
CA PRO A 173 -1.41 -17.64 3.40
C PRO A 173 -0.93 -17.89 4.83
N ILE A 174 -1.50 -17.16 5.77
CA ILE A 174 -1.25 -17.33 7.21
C ILE A 174 -2.52 -17.88 7.84
N THR A 175 -2.34 -18.90 8.68
CA THR A 175 -3.41 -19.45 9.52
C THR A 175 -2.93 -19.48 10.97
N CYS A 176 -3.83 -19.18 11.89
CA CYS A 176 -3.59 -19.36 13.31
C CYS A 176 -4.40 -20.58 13.76
N GLY A 177 -3.72 -21.71 14.00
CA GLY A 177 -4.39 -22.98 14.27
C GLY A 177 -5.33 -23.42 13.13
N LYS A 178 -6.36 -24.21 13.45
CA LYS A 178 -7.26 -24.82 12.46
C LYS A 178 -8.43 -23.91 12.03
N ASN A 179 -8.83 -22.96 12.88
CA ASN A 179 -10.10 -22.23 12.72
C ASN A 179 -9.95 -20.72 12.50
N TYR A 180 -8.76 -20.13 12.72
CA TYR A 180 -8.58 -18.69 12.58
C TYR A 180 -7.89 -18.37 11.27
N HIS A 181 -8.71 -17.93 10.31
CA HIS A 181 -8.29 -17.65 8.94
C HIS A 181 -8.03 -16.17 8.67
N TYR A 182 -8.48 -15.26 9.55
CA TYR A 182 -8.23 -13.83 9.41
C TYR A 182 -7.69 -13.22 10.71
N LEU A 183 -6.64 -12.42 10.59
CA LEU A 183 -6.12 -11.58 11.67
C LEU A 183 -6.97 -10.30 11.78
N VAL A 184 -7.14 -9.80 13.00
CA VAL A 184 -7.80 -8.51 13.27
C VAL A 184 -6.78 -7.37 13.36
N THR A 185 -5.60 -7.68 13.91
CA THR A 185 -4.51 -6.71 14.07
C THR A 185 -3.16 -7.42 14.00
N ALA A 186 -2.11 -6.66 13.74
CA ALA A 186 -0.74 -7.14 13.75
C ALA A 186 0.20 -6.00 14.17
N LYS A 187 1.30 -6.38 14.83
CA LYS A 187 2.40 -5.48 15.16
C LYS A 187 3.71 -6.25 14.96
N PHE A 188 4.63 -5.65 14.23
CA PHE A 188 6.00 -6.17 14.16
C PHE A 188 6.81 -5.64 15.35
N SER A 189 7.53 -6.53 16.04
CA SER A 189 8.52 -6.19 17.06
C SER A 189 9.87 -6.70 16.59
N LYS A 190 10.87 -5.81 16.55
CA LYS A 190 12.27 -6.20 16.36
C LYS A 190 12.80 -6.88 17.62
#